data_AF-A0A6D2KUP0-F1
#
_entry.id   AF-A0A6D2KUP0-F1
#
_cell.length_a   1.000
_cell.length_b   1.000
_cell.length_c   1.000
_cell.angle_alpha   90.00
_cell.angle_beta   90.00
_cell.angle_gamma   90.00
#
_symmetry.space_group_name_H-M   'P 1'
#
loop_
_entity.id
_entity.type
_entity.pdbx_description
1 polymer ?
#
loop_
_entity_poly.entity_id
_entity_poly.type
_entity_poly.pdbx_seq_one_letter_code
_entity_poly.pdbx_strand_id
1 'polypeptide(L)'
;MRGGLYYRRTGLVNLCLILRPHQWSMSTPSSLSASVEDQFDYRRTSEKFWIEIQFLWGNYDSEDVSLCISERFTEITSINPSGYGIVIGIDFPYHSYGAYGNWFPGLKTVVDRALKDFMKKSNSRERIRNELHLRGTKSQDLKEIFSDDQITWLVDDTVAYMPTFRSGVAFIVDPRKGELYLKVFKSSAFSCKKSRPGRLATQKTAEEVAQLVRSHPVEDQPKQIIAIREELLEPMKSALVGYSTNIVVNKIKLPELPLQGLLKMKLFGDVFSDSTKPKMVKFSNIYDDWLESISSYEAFSRLGLILRALSKDKNSESVKRILSLEGSVLTPPNCVWPALTLEQWMKVELDLAFHLSASTTASLR
;
A
#
# COMPACT_ATOMS: atom_id res chain seq x y z
N MET A 1 14.55 45.36 -7.06
CA MET A 1 13.83 44.15 -7.51
C MET A 1 13.78 43.21 -6.33
N ARG A 2 12.68 43.17 -5.58
CA ARG A 2 12.47 42.27 -4.43
C ARG A 2 11.09 41.64 -4.58
N GLY A 3 11.00 40.34 -4.33
CA GLY A 3 9.73 39.61 -4.21
C GLY A 3 9.65 38.39 -5.12
N GLY A 4 10.36 37.32 -4.78
CA GLY A 4 9.96 35.96 -5.15
C GLY A 4 8.68 35.63 -4.38
N LEU A 5 7.53 35.94 -4.95
CA LEU A 5 6.23 35.79 -4.30
C LEU A 5 5.85 34.31 -4.20
N TYR A 6 5.75 33.80 -2.97
CA TYR A 6 4.85 32.68 -2.68
C TYR A 6 3.44 33.02 -3.21
N TYR A 7 2.76 32.06 -3.84
CA TYR A 7 1.38 32.27 -4.31
C TYR A 7 0.44 32.42 -3.10
N ARG A 8 0.26 33.65 -2.62
CA ARG A 8 -0.50 33.99 -1.42
C ARG A 8 -1.97 34.17 -1.80
N ARG A 9 -2.81 33.19 -1.49
CA ARG A 9 -4.27 33.36 -1.59
C ARG A 9 -4.72 34.24 -0.41
N THR A 10 -4.86 35.54 -0.66
CA THR A 10 -5.39 36.52 0.30
C THR A 10 -6.87 36.24 0.57
N GLY A 11 -7.17 35.31 1.49
CA GLY A 11 -8.57 34.99 1.78
C GLY A 11 -8.87 33.97 2.87
N LEU A 12 -7.87 33.36 3.52
CA LEU A 12 -8.12 32.45 4.64
C LEU A 12 -7.31 32.91 5.84
N VAL A 13 -7.97 33.59 6.78
CA VAL A 13 -7.45 33.85 8.13
C VAL A 13 -7.80 32.60 8.96
N ASN A 14 -6.87 31.66 9.06
CA ASN A 14 -7.05 30.46 9.88
C ASN A 14 -6.49 30.75 11.27
N LEU A 15 -7.23 31.55 12.05
CA LEU A 15 -6.88 31.95 13.41
C LEU A 15 -7.47 30.97 14.42
N CYS A 16 -6.61 30.24 15.13
CA CYS A 16 -7.01 29.53 16.35
C CYS A 16 -6.68 30.40 17.56
N LEU A 17 -7.70 30.77 18.34
CA LEU A 17 -7.53 31.53 19.58
C LEU A 17 -7.62 30.57 20.77
N ILE A 18 -6.54 30.52 21.56
CA ILE A 18 -6.49 29.75 22.81
C ILE A 18 -6.73 30.72 23.96
N LEU A 19 -7.73 30.41 24.77
CA LEU A 19 -8.06 31.12 26.01
C LEU A 19 -7.75 30.21 27.20
N ARG A 20 -7.07 30.75 28.21
CA ARG A 20 -6.91 30.07 29.50
C ARG A 20 -7.23 30.99 30.67
N PRO A 21 -7.73 30.41 31.78
CA PRO A 21 -7.98 31.16 33.01
C PRO A 21 -6.71 31.54 33.79
N HIS A 22 -5.55 30.96 33.47
CA HIS A 22 -4.27 31.28 34.10
C HIS A 22 -3.29 31.82 33.04
N GLN A 23 -2.53 32.84 33.42
CA GLN A 23 -1.55 33.50 32.58
C GLN A 23 -0.35 32.62 32.25
N TRP A 24 0.05 32.58 30.97
CA TRP A 24 1.31 31.97 30.55
C TRP A 24 2.44 32.99 30.54
N SER A 25 3.61 32.62 31.04
CA SER A 25 4.85 33.35 30.78
C SER A 25 5.29 33.15 29.33
N MET A 26 5.50 34.25 28.62
CA MET A 26 5.77 34.27 27.18
C MET A 26 7.24 34.59 26.91
N SER A 27 7.80 33.94 25.89
CA SER A 27 9.13 34.24 25.37
C SER A 27 9.13 35.48 24.47
N THR A 28 10.32 36.01 24.19
CA THR A 28 10.53 36.82 22.98
C THR A 28 10.22 36.00 21.72
N PRO A 29 9.77 36.64 20.62
CA PRO A 29 9.55 35.93 19.37
C PRO A 29 10.81 35.21 18.89
N SER A 30 10.68 33.93 18.55
CA SER A 30 11.79 33.14 18.01
C SER A 30 11.29 32.13 16.99
N SER A 31 12.22 31.61 16.18
CA SER A 31 11.95 30.45 15.33
C SER A 31 11.77 29.17 16.17
N LEU A 32 11.02 28.21 15.62
CA LEU A 32 10.90 26.85 16.10
C LEU A 32 12.25 26.12 16.09
N SER A 33 13.11 26.41 15.11
CA SER A 33 14.42 25.79 14.92
C SER A 33 15.57 26.48 15.68
N ALA A 34 15.27 27.48 16.50
CA ALA A 34 16.29 28.20 17.26
C ALA A 34 17.02 27.25 18.23
N SER A 35 18.36 27.27 18.18
CA SER A 35 19.23 26.44 19.04
C SER A 35 19.34 26.95 20.48
N VAL A 36 18.91 28.19 20.72
CA VAL A 36 18.92 28.82 22.04
C VAL A 36 17.61 28.53 22.76
N GLU A 37 17.70 28.08 24.01
CA GLU A 37 16.51 27.89 24.85
C GLU A 37 15.77 29.22 25.05
N ASP A 38 14.44 29.15 25.02
CA ASP A 38 13.63 30.35 25.22
C ASP A 38 13.76 30.86 26.65
N GLN A 39 14.06 32.15 26.76
CA GLN A 39 13.97 32.84 28.03
C GLN A 39 12.54 33.32 28.25
N PHE A 40 11.91 32.80 29.30
CA PHE A 40 10.56 33.20 29.70
C PHE A 40 10.64 34.28 30.77
N ASP A 41 10.02 35.43 30.50
CA ASP A 41 9.98 36.56 31.43
C ASP A 41 8.67 36.53 32.22
N TYR A 42 8.75 36.55 33.55
CA TYR A 42 7.58 36.60 34.43
C TYR A 42 6.76 37.89 34.27
N ARG A 43 7.35 38.93 33.65
CA ARG A 43 6.67 40.20 33.33
C ARG A 43 5.89 40.15 32.01
N ARG A 44 6.10 39.12 31.18
CA ARG A 44 5.45 38.96 29.88
C ARG A 44 4.42 37.86 29.98
N THR A 45 3.23 38.20 30.44
CA THR A 45 2.15 37.24 30.60
C THR A 45 0.97 37.50 29.68
N SER A 46 0.27 36.44 29.30
CA SER A 46 -0.99 36.55 28.55
C SER A 46 -1.94 35.38 28.81
N GLU A 47 -3.24 35.68 28.79
CA GLU A 47 -4.36 34.72 28.88
C GLU A 47 -4.87 34.31 27.49
N LYS A 48 -4.49 35.10 26.46
CA LYS A 48 -4.87 34.93 25.06
C LYS A 48 -3.63 34.58 24.25
N PHE A 49 -3.75 33.60 23.39
CA PHE A 49 -2.68 33.19 22.48
C PHE A 49 -3.28 32.80 21.13
N TRP A 50 -2.73 33.34 20.05
CA TRP A 50 -3.21 33.02 18.70
C TRP A 50 -2.23 32.13 17.93
N ILE A 51 -2.79 31.29 17.05
CA ILE A 51 -2.04 30.48 16.10
C ILE A 51 -2.61 30.76 14.71
N GLU A 52 -1.76 31.17 13.79
CA GLU A 52 -2.07 31.33 12.37
C GLU A 52 -1.33 30.24 11.57
N ILE A 53 -2.03 29.55 10.68
CA ILE A 53 -1.43 28.54 9.79
C ILE A 53 -1.44 29.04 8.34
N GLN A 54 -0.25 29.16 7.76
CA GLN A 54 -0.04 29.54 6.37
C GLN A 54 0.37 28.34 5.53
N PHE A 55 -0.42 28.10 4.49
CA PHE A 55 -0.04 27.18 3.41
C PHE A 55 0.72 27.96 2.34
N LEU A 56 1.93 27.51 2.07
CA LEU A 56 2.86 28.12 1.15
C LEU A 56 3.04 27.20 -0.07
N TRP A 57 3.28 27.84 -1.22
CA TRP A 57 3.66 27.17 -2.45
C TRP A 57 4.90 27.85 -3.01
N GLY A 58 6.07 27.38 -2.60
CA GLY A 58 7.34 27.94 -3.04
C GLY A 58 7.64 27.63 -4.51
N ASN A 59 8.37 28.54 -5.16
CA ASN A 59 9.03 28.36 -6.45
C ASN A 59 10.56 28.36 -6.26
N TYR A 60 11.34 28.32 -7.35
CA TYR A 60 12.80 28.30 -7.27
C TYR A 60 13.40 29.55 -6.62
N ASP A 61 12.75 30.71 -6.80
CA ASP A 61 13.21 32.00 -6.27
C ASP A 61 12.58 32.35 -4.90
N SER A 62 11.82 31.43 -4.31
CA SER A 62 11.15 31.68 -3.03
C SER A 62 12.15 31.68 -1.89
N GLU A 63 12.00 32.66 -0.99
CA GLU A 63 12.79 32.74 0.23
C GLU A 63 12.47 31.58 1.19
N ASP A 64 13.37 31.29 2.13
CA ASP A 64 13.15 30.27 3.17
C ASP A 64 11.81 30.53 3.90
N VAL A 65 11.06 29.47 4.15
CA VAL A 65 9.81 29.47 4.93
C VAL A 65 9.97 30.29 6.21
N SER A 66 11.13 30.19 6.86
CA SER A 66 11.47 30.92 8.10
C SER A 66 11.38 32.44 7.96
N LEU A 67 11.77 32.99 6.80
CA LEU A 67 11.73 34.42 6.56
C LEU A 67 10.28 34.87 6.31
N CYS A 68 9.56 34.14 5.45
CA CYS A 68 8.16 34.43 5.10
C CYS A 68 7.24 34.47 6.33
N ILE A 69 7.39 33.51 7.25
CA ILE A 69 6.60 33.47 8.48
C ILE A 69 6.98 34.58 9.47
N SER A 70 8.25 35.02 9.49
CA SER A 70 8.70 36.10 10.38
C SER A 70 8.18 37.48 9.91
N GLU A 71 8.18 37.71 8.60
CA GLU A 71 7.56 38.90 8.00
C GLU A 71 6.06 38.90 8.28
N ARG A 72 5.41 37.75 8.07
CA ARG A 72 3.98 37.62 8.35
C ARG A 72 3.65 37.86 9.82
N PHE A 73 4.42 37.30 10.73
CA PHE A 73 4.24 37.51 12.17
C PHE A 73 4.26 39.01 12.48
N THR A 74 5.20 39.74 11.91
CA THR A 74 5.31 41.20 12.07
C THR A 74 4.10 41.95 11.50
N GLU A 75 3.59 41.55 10.33
CA GLU A 75 2.39 42.14 9.72
C GLU A 75 1.13 41.98 10.57
N ILE A 76 0.93 40.80 11.18
CA ILE A 76 -0.37 40.44 11.79
C ILE A 76 -0.40 40.58 13.30
N THR A 77 0.74 40.74 13.98
CA THR A 77 0.77 40.82 15.45
C THR A 77 -0.10 41.97 15.98
N SER A 78 -0.13 43.11 15.28
CA SER A 78 -0.92 44.29 15.68
C SER A 78 -2.42 44.15 15.43
N ILE A 79 -2.84 43.24 14.56
CA ILE A 79 -4.23 43.04 14.13
C ILE A 79 -4.89 41.93 14.95
N ASN A 80 -4.09 41.10 15.63
CA ASN A 80 -4.57 39.96 16.38
C ASN A 80 -5.04 40.30 17.80
N PRO A 81 -5.90 39.47 18.41
CA PRO A 81 -6.51 39.73 19.73
C PRO A 81 -5.55 39.81 20.91
N SER A 82 -4.29 39.38 20.73
CA SER A 82 -3.21 39.47 21.70
C SER A 82 -1.89 39.78 21.00
N GLY A 83 -0.97 40.46 21.71
CA GLY A 83 0.40 40.67 21.24
C GLY A 83 1.28 39.40 21.25
N TYR A 84 0.69 38.25 21.58
CA TYR A 84 1.38 36.97 21.69
C TYR A 84 0.69 35.90 20.86
N GLY A 85 1.48 35.23 20.02
CA GLY A 85 1.03 34.12 19.19
C GLY A 85 2.14 33.55 18.33
N ILE A 86 1.80 32.66 17.41
CA ILE A 86 2.72 32.05 16.43
C ILE A 86 2.12 32.02 15.04
N VAL A 87 3.00 32.15 14.04
CA VAL A 87 2.71 31.83 12.65
C VAL A 87 3.40 30.52 12.31
N ILE A 88 2.65 29.56 11.79
CA ILE A 88 3.14 28.28 11.27
C ILE A 88 3.10 28.34 9.75
N GLY A 89 4.22 28.08 9.10
CA GLY A 89 4.32 27.98 7.63
C GLY A 89 4.54 26.53 7.20
N ILE A 90 3.77 26.08 6.21
CA ILE A 90 3.92 24.75 5.60
C ILE A 90 4.07 24.94 4.09
N ASP A 91 5.22 24.57 3.55
CA ASP A 91 5.52 24.64 2.14
C ASP A 91 5.42 23.26 1.49
N PHE A 92 4.38 23.06 0.69
CA PHE A 92 4.05 21.76 0.12
C PHE A 92 5.05 21.29 -0.96
N PRO A 93 5.44 22.11 -1.95
CA PRO A 93 6.46 21.76 -2.94
C PRO A 93 7.78 21.26 -2.33
N TYR A 94 8.32 21.99 -1.35
CA TYR A 94 9.64 21.69 -0.77
C TYR A 94 9.59 20.77 0.45
N HIS A 95 8.38 20.41 0.90
CA HIS A 95 8.17 19.60 2.10
C HIS A 95 8.87 20.17 3.35
N SER A 96 9.00 21.48 3.39
CA SER A 96 9.56 22.24 4.51
C SER A 96 8.43 22.81 5.35
N TYR A 97 8.72 23.03 6.63
CA TYR A 97 7.81 23.69 7.55
C TYR A 97 8.62 24.54 8.52
N GLY A 98 7.98 25.54 9.08
CA GLY A 98 8.57 26.40 10.10
C GLY A 98 7.49 27.00 10.98
N ALA A 99 7.90 27.52 12.13
CA ALA A 99 7.03 28.36 12.94
C ALA A 99 7.84 29.48 13.57
N TYR A 100 7.24 30.66 13.69
CA TYR A 100 7.86 31.84 14.27
C TYR A 100 6.85 32.60 15.13
N GLY A 101 7.28 33.03 16.31
CA GLY A 101 6.47 33.83 17.21
C GLY A 101 6.83 33.59 18.67
N ASN A 102 5.91 33.91 19.56
CA ASN A 102 6.08 33.76 21.00
C ASN A 102 5.81 32.32 21.45
N TRP A 103 6.52 31.89 22.48
CA TRP A 103 6.38 30.55 23.04
C TRP A 103 6.01 30.64 24.51
N PHE A 104 5.13 29.75 24.95
CA PHE A 104 4.97 29.43 26.36
C PHE A 104 5.57 28.03 26.63
N PRO A 105 5.91 27.71 27.90
CA PRO A 105 6.60 26.46 28.23
C PRO A 105 5.93 25.22 27.65
N GLY A 106 6.70 24.40 26.95
CA GLY A 106 6.25 23.15 26.31
C GLY A 106 5.62 23.30 24.93
N LEU A 107 5.23 24.51 24.48
CA LEU A 107 4.57 24.70 23.20
C LEU A 107 5.45 24.28 22.01
N LYS A 108 6.75 24.66 22.01
CA LYS A 108 7.69 24.29 20.93
C LYS A 108 7.70 22.79 20.68
N THR A 109 7.81 21.99 21.73
CA THR A 109 7.84 20.52 21.63
C THR A 109 6.53 19.95 21.06
N VAL A 110 5.39 20.51 21.47
CA VAL A 110 4.07 20.10 20.95
C VAL A 110 3.95 20.44 19.46
N VAL A 111 4.30 21.66 19.08
CA VAL A 111 4.23 22.13 17.69
C VAL A 111 5.18 21.33 16.80
N ASP A 112 6.43 21.13 17.20
CA ASP A 112 7.40 20.35 16.43
C ASP A 112 6.92 18.90 16.22
N ARG A 113 6.42 18.24 17.28
CA ARG A 113 5.88 16.89 17.17
C ARG A 113 4.66 16.83 16.25
N ALA A 114 3.74 17.79 16.38
CA ALA A 114 2.54 17.86 15.56
C ALA A 114 2.86 18.09 14.09
N LEU A 115 3.81 18.98 13.77
CA LEU A 115 4.23 19.26 12.40
C LEU A 115 4.96 18.08 11.77
N LYS A 116 5.82 17.38 12.53
CA LYS A 116 6.48 16.15 12.07
C LYS A 116 5.47 15.05 11.73
N ASP A 117 4.49 14.83 12.60
CA ASP A 117 3.45 13.82 12.38
C ASP A 117 2.54 14.20 11.20
N PHE A 118 2.13 15.47 11.11
CA PHE A 118 1.36 15.99 9.99
C PHE A 118 2.09 15.80 8.65
N MET A 119 3.37 16.18 8.59
CA MET A 119 4.18 16.05 7.39
C MET A 119 4.40 14.59 6.99
N LYS A 120 4.55 13.68 7.96
CA LYS A 120 4.66 12.23 7.70
C LYS A 120 3.36 11.63 7.15
N LYS A 121 2.20 12.07 7.62
CA LYS A 121 0.87 11.57 7.20
C LYS A 121 0.34 12.24 5.93
N SER A 122 0.91 13.38 5.52
CA SER A 122 0.46 14.11 4.34
C SER A 122 0.71 13.32 3.06
N ASN A 123 -0.34 13.13 2.26
CA ASN A 123 -0.27 12.50 0.94
C ASN A 123 0.12 13.48 -0.19
N SER A 124 0.47 14.74 0.12
CA SER A 124 0.75 15.78 -0.90
C SER A 124 1.90 15.38 -1.83
N ARG A 125 2.99 14.82 -1.29
CA ARG A 125 4.13 14.34 -2.07
C ARG A 125 3.75 13.21 -3.02
N GLU A 126 2.93 12.27 -2.55
CA GLU A 126 2.51 11.13 -3.36
C GLU A 126 1.56 11.57 -4.48
N ARG A 127 0.70 12.57 -4.22
CA ARG A 127 -0.12 13.19 -5.27
C ARG A 127 0.73 13.88 -6.34
N ILE A 128 1.69 14.74 -5.95
CA ILE A 128 2.61 15.40 -6.88
C ILE A 128 3.41 14.36 -7.68
N ARG A 129 3.85 13.29 -7.02
CA ARG A 129 4.55 12.17 -7.66
C ARG A 129 3.69 11.49 -8.72
N ASN A 130 2.43 11.21 -8.40
CA ASN A 130 1.49 10.56 -9.31
C ASN A 130 1.16 11.45 -10.53
N GLU A 131 0.90 12.74 -10.31
CA GLU A 131 0.64 13.71 -11.38
C GLU A 131 1.84 13.90 -12.32
N LEU A 132 3.04 13.99 -11.76
CA LEU A 132 4.27 14.10 -12.54
C LEU A 132 4.75 12.75 -13.11
N HIS A 133 3.98 11.67 -12.89
CA HIS A 133 4.35 10.32 -13.30
C HIS A 133 5.74 9.88 -12.79
N LEU A 134 6.20 10.47 -11.68
CA LEU A 134 7.51 10.24 -11.09
C LEU A 134 7.50 8.94 -10.30
N ARG A 135 7.51 7.80 -11.00
CA ARG A 135 7.67 6.49 -10.37
C ARG A 135 9.09 6.41 -9.78
N GLY A 136 9.24 6.73 -8.50
CA GLY A 136 10.45 6.38 -7.78
C GLY A 136 10.50 4.87 -7.70
N THR A 137 11.61 4.26 -8.09
CA THR A 137 11.90 2.88 -7.73
C THR A 137 12.21 2.82 -6.23
N LYS A 138 11.26 3.20 -5.38
CA LYS A 138 11.20 2.54 -4.08
C LYS A 138 10.73 1.15 -4.44
N SER A 139 11.67 0.22 -4.59
CA SER A 139 11.37 -1.18 -4.40
C SER A 139 10.69 -1.23 -3.04
N GLN A 140 9.36 -1.27 -3.03
CA GLN A 140 8.65 -1.61 -1.83
C GLN A 140 9.22 -2.96 -1.44
N ASP A 141 9.92 -3.01 -0.31
CA ASP A 141 10.67 -4.20 0.06
C ASP A 141 9.67 -5.33 0.12
N LEU A 142 9.94 -6.43 -0.58
CA LEU A 142 9.02 -7.58 -0.61
C LEU A 142 8.66 -8.06 0.80
N LYS A 143 9.49 -7.75 1.80
CA LYS A 143 9.23 -8.00 3.22
C LYS A 143 8.00 -7.26 3.77
N GLU A 144 7.68 -6.08 3.26
CA GLU A 144 6.54 -5.26 3.75
C GLU A 144 5.17 -5.94 3.50
N ILE A 145 5.07 -6.80 2.48
CA ILE A 145 3.81 -7.52 2.19
C ILE A 145 3.52 -8.61 3.23
N PHE A 146 4.51 -8.95 4.06
CA PHE A 146 4.42 -9.94 5.13
C PHE A 146 4.34 -9.30 6.53
N SER A 147 4.29 -7.97 6.63
CA SER A 147 4.21 -7.26 7.91
C SER A 147 2.93 -7.63 8.68
N ASP A 148 3.06 -7.85 9.99
CA ASP A 148 1.91 -8.25 10.82
C ASP A 148 0.84 -7.17 10.96
N ASP A 149 1.26 -5.91 10.83
CA ASP A 149 0.46 -4.72 11.07
C ASP A 149 -0.55 -4.44 9.94
N GLN A 150 -0.41 -5.10 8.78
CA GLN A 150 -1.22 -4.86 7.60
C GLN A 150 -1.58 -6.14 6.85
N ILE A 151 -2.88 -6.31 6.59
CA ILE A 151 -3.37 -7.37 5.69
C ILE A 151 -3.17 -6.89 4.25
N THR A 152 -2.46 -7.71 3.47
CA THR A 152 -2.16 -7.44 2.07
C THR A 152 -2.78 -8.52 1.19
N TRP A 153 -3.51 -8.15 0.15
CA TRP A 153 -4.02 -9.10 -0.85
C TRP A 153 -3.31 -8.92 -2.18
N LEU A 154 -2.83 -10.04 -2.75
CA LEU A 154 -2.32 -10.11 -4.11
C LEU A 154 -3.46 -10.54 -5.04
N VAL A 155 -3.70 -9.81 -6.13
CA VAL A 155 -4.76 -10.11 -7.09
C VAL A 155 -4.17 -10.43 -8.46
N ASP A 156 -4.49 -11.63 -8.95
CA ASP A 156 -4.10 -12.10 -10.28
C ASP A 156 -5.34 -12.34 -11.15
N ASP A 157 -5.47 -11.56 -12.22
CA ASP A 157 -6.52 -11.66 -13.22
C ASP A 157 -6.01 -12.26 -14.55
N THR A 158 -4.79 -12.82 -14.59
CA THR A 158 -4.15 -13.32 -15.81
C THR A 158 -5.02 -14.31 -16.59
N VAL A 159 -5.75 -15.17 -15.88
CA VAL A 159 -6.68 -16.16 -16.47
C VAL A 159 -8.14 -15.89 -16.13
N ALA A 160 -8.49 -14.64 -15.78
CA ALA A 160 -9.86 -14.23 -15.48
C ALA A 160 -10.81 -14.41 -16.68
N TYR A 161 -10.26 -14.41 -17.90
CA TYR A 161 -10.94 -14.84 -19.11
C TYR A 161 -10.04 -15.70 -19.99
N MET A 162 -10.38 -16.98 -20.14
CA MET A 162 -9.73 -17.91 -21.06
C MET A 162 -10.61 -18.06 -22.32
N PRO A 163 -10.16 -17.62 -23.50
CA PRO A 163 -10.96 -17.67 -24.73
C PRO A 163 -11.45 -19.08 -25.09
N THR A 164 -10.61 -20.10 -24.86
CA THR A 164 -10.92 -21.51 -25.15
C THR A 164 -12.15 -22.00 -24.39
N PHE A 165 -12.30 -21.60 -23.13
CA PHE A 165 -13.41 -22.01 -22.27
C PHE A 165 -14.53 -20.97 -22.18
N ARG A 166 -14.32 -19.77 -22.76
CA ARG A 166 -15.15 -18.56 -22.58
C ARG A 166 -15.50 -18.31 -21.11
N SER A 167 -14.60 -18.70 -20.22
CA SER A 167 -14.74 -18.75 -18.77
C SER A 167 -13.35 -18.51 -18.19
N GLY A 168 -13.24 -18.24 -16.89
CA GLY A 168 -11.93 -17.98 -16.31
C GLY A 168 -11.95 -17.99 -14.80
N VAL A 169 -10.79 -17.71 -14.22
CA VAL A 169 -10.64 -17.59 -12.78
C VAL A 169 -9.78 -16.39 -12.42
N ALA A 170 -10.11 -15.73 -11.32
CA ALA A 170 -9.22 -14.77 -10.67
C ALA A 170 -8.79 -15.31 -9.31
N PHE A 171 -7.56 -15.01 -8.93
CA PHE A 171 -6.96 -15.42 -7.66
C PHE A 171 -6.75 -14.20 -6.77
N ILE A 172 -7.08 -14.34 -5.49
CA ILE A 172 -6.83 -13.34 -4.46
C ILE A 172 -6.13 -14.06 -3.32
N VAL A 173 -4.87 -13.70 -3.02
CA VAL A 173 -4.04 -14.42 -2.04
C VAL A 173 -3.58 -13.46 -0.95
N ASP A 174 -3.74 -13.87 0.31
CA ASP A 174 -2.99 -13.29 1.43
C ASP A 174 -1.62 -13.99 1.51
N PRO A 175 -0.51 -13.32 1.17
CA PRO A 175 0.81 -13.94 1.13
C PRO A 175 1.36 -14.23 2.54
N ARG A 176 0.81 -13.63 3.60
CA ARG A 176 1.24 -13.89 4.98
C ARG A 176 0.56 -15.14 5.52
N LYS A 177 -0.77 -15.21 5.39
CA LYS A 177 -1.61 -16.29 5.95
C LYS A 177 -1.78 -17.49 5.01
N GLY A 178 -1.55 -17.29 3.72
CA GLY A 178 -1.84 -18.30 2.70
C GLY A 178 -3.32 -18.44 2.36
N GLU A 179 -4.21 -17.58 2.88
CA GLU A 179 -5.62 -17.61 2.48
C GLU A 179 -5.74 -17.33 0.98
N LEU A 180 -6.47 -18.19 0.27
CA LEU A 180 -6.70 -18.04 -1.18
C LEU A 180 -8.20 -17.98 -1.46
N TYR A 181 -8.62 -16.95 -2.18
CA TYR A 181 -9.95 -16.86 -2.78
C TYR A 181 -9.84 -17.11 -4.29
N LEU A 182 -10.55 -18.12 -4.76
CA LEU A 182 -10.66 -18.46 -6.17
C LEU A 182 -12.03 -18.02 -6.68
N LYS A 183 -12.06 -16.97 -7.50
CA LYS A 183 -13.28 -16.54 -8.16
C LYS A 183 -13.41 -17.23 -9.50
N VAL A 184 -14.44 -18.06 -9.66
CA VAL A 184 -14.77 -18.69 -10.95
C VAL A 184 -15.74 -17.80 -11.73
N PHE A 185 -15.36 -17.42 -12.94
CA PHE A 185 -16.20 -16.76 -13.93
C PHE A 185 -16.68 -17.75 -15.00
N LYS A 186 -17.96 -17.70 -15.36
CA LYS A 186 -18.56 -18.51 -16.43
C LYS A 186 -18.94 -17.63 -17.61
N SER A 187 -19.22 -18.24 -18.75
CA SER A 187 -19.55 -17.56 -20.01
C SER A 187 -20.66 -16.52 -19.91
N SER A 188 -21.65 -16.74 -19.04
CA SER A 188 -22.71 -15.76 -18.76
C SER A 188 -22.18 -14.41 -18.29
N ALA A 189 -21.05 -14.40 -17.58
CA ALA A 189 -20.41 -13.18 -17.11
C ALA A 189 -19.86 -12.32 -18.27
N PHE A 190 -19.58 -12.90 -19.44
CA PHE A 190 -18.91 -12.22 -20.56
C PHE A 190 -19.81 -11.96 -21.76
N SER A 191 -21.13 -12.08 -21.59
CA SER A 191 -22.12 -11.94 -22.67
C SER A 191 -22.32 -10.51 -23.20
N CYS A 192 -21.70 -9.49 -22.59
CA CYS A 192 -21.89 -8.10 -22.96
C CYS A 192 -21.14 -7.73 -24.26
N LYS A 193 -21.90 -7.35 -25.31
CA LYS A 193 -21.34 -6.97 -26.63
C LYS A 193 -20.58 -5.62 -26.65
N LYS A 194 -20.70 -4.80 -25.59
CA LYS A 194 -20.17 -3.43 -25.57
C LYS A 194 -18.70 -3.31 -25.10
N SER A 195 -18.06 -4.39 -24.64
CA SER A 195 -16.68 -4.36 -24.16
C SER A 195 -15.92 -5.60 -24.61
N ARG A 196 -14.61 -5.44 -24.86
CA ARG A 196 -13.73 -6.59 -25.16
C ARG A 196 -13.71 -7.53 -23.93
N PRO A 197 -13.84 -8.85 -24.10
CA PRO A 197 -13.95 -9.80 -22.99
C PRO A 197 -12.81 -9.70 -21.96
N GLY A 198 -11.56 -9.47 -22.41
CA GLY A 198 -10.41 -9.27 -21.50
C GLY A 198 -10.57 -8.06 -20.59
N ARG A 199 -10.92 -6.90 -21.14
CA ARG A 199 -11.16 -5.68 -20.34
C ARG A 199 -12.35 -5.85 -19.38
N LEU A 200 -13.40 -6.54 -19.85
CA LEU A 200 -14.55 -6.87 -19.02
C LEU A 200 -14.17 -7.83 -17.87
N ALA A 201 -13.23 -8.75 -18.08
CA ALA A 201 -12.73 -9.65 -17.05
C ALA A 201 -11.95 -8.92 -15.96
N THR A 202 -11.06 -8.00 -16.35
CA THR A 202 -10.35 -7.14 -15.39
C THR A 202 -11.33 -6.29 -14.58
N GLN A 203 -12.34 -5.68 -15.22
CA GLN A 203 -13.37 -4.92 -14.52
C GLN A 203 -14.18 -5.78 -13.54
N LYS A 204 -14.63 -6.96 -13.97
CA LYS A 204 -15.37 -7.90 -13.11
C LYS A 204 -14.53 -8.42 -11.95
N THR A 205 -13.24 -8.65 -12.20
CA THR A 205 -12.31 -9.02 -11.12
C THR A 205 -12.26 -7.92 -10.08
N ALA A 206 -12.15 -6.66 -10.48
CA ALA A 206 -12.17 -5.53 -9.55
C ALA A 206 -13.49 -5.40 -8.76
N GLU A 207 -14.64 -5.59 -9.42
CA GLU A 207 -15.95 -5.58 -8.76
C GLU A 207 -16.07 -6.70 -7.71
N GLU A 208 -15.63 -7.91 -8.04
CA GLU A 208 -15.66 -9.06 -7.14
C GLU A 208 -14.70 -8.92 -5.96
N VAL A 209 -13.50 -8.37 -6.18
CA VAL A 209 -12.57 -8.05 -5.09
C VAL A 209 -13.16 -6.99 -4.17
N ALA A 210 -13.75 -5.92 -4.71
CA ALA A 210 -14.40 -4.88 -3.92
C ALA A 210 -15.59 -5.44 -3.12
N GLN A 211 -16.37 -6.36 -3.69
CA GLN A 211 -17.42 -7.07 -2.97
C GLN A 211 -16.85 -7.97 -1.86
N LEU A 212 -15.75 -8.67 -2.13
CA LEU A 212 -15.09 -9.52 -1.14
C LEU A 212 -14.58 -8.69 0.05
N VAL A 213 -13.95 -7.54 -0.20
CA VAL A 213 -13.56 -6.59 0.86
C VAL A 213 -14.76 -6.24 1.73
N ARG A 214 -15.92 -5.93 1.13
CA ARG A 214 -17.14 -5.58 1.89
C ARG A 214 -17.74 -6.72 2.69
N SER A 215 -17.48 -7.97 2.29
CA SER A 215 -17.95 -9.13 3.04
C SER A 215 -17.14 -9.39 4.32
N HIS A 216 -15.96 -8.77 4.47
CA HIS A 216 -15.12 -8.91 5.65
C HIS A 216 -15.43 -7.80 6.69
N PRO A 217 -15.35 -8.12 7.99
CA PRO A 217 -15.29 -7.13 9.06
C PRO A 217 -14.17 -6.11 8.81
N VAL A 218 -14.33 -4.88 9.33
CA VAL A 218 -13.38 -3.77 9.07
C VAL A 218 -11.97 -4.12 9.54
N GLU A 219 -11.86 -4.93 10.59
CA GLU A 219 -10.62 -5.41 11.19
C GLU A 219 -9.87 -6.40 10.29
N ASP A 220 -10.61 -7.17 9.49
CA ASP A 220 -10.08 -8.22 8.59
C ASP A 220 -9.93 -7.73 7.15
N GLN A 221 -10.30 -6.47 6.86
CA GLN A 221 -10.16 -5.90 5.53
C GLN A 221 -8.67 -5.65 5.18
N PRO A 222 -8.29 -5.83 3.91
CA PRO A 222 -6.93 -5.54 3.47
C PRO A 222 -6.65 -4.04 3.58
N LYS A 223 -5.51 -3.67 4.15
CA LYS A 223 -5.01 -2.28 4.09
C LYS A 223 -4.31 -2.00 2.77
N GLN A 224 -3.81 -3.06 2.11
CA GLN A 224 -3.14 -2.96 0.84
C GLN A 224 -3.65 -4.03 -0.13
N ILE A 225 -3.88 -3.64 -1.38
CA ILE A 225 -4.15 -4.56 -2.49
C ILE A 225 -3.07 -4.34 -3.55
N ILE A 226 -2.41 -5.43 -3.94
CA ILE A 226 -1.36 -5.43 -4.96
C ILE A 226 -1.90 -6.15 -6.20
N ALA A 227 -2.04 -5.40 -7.29
CA ALA A 227 -2.38 -5.98 -8.58
C ALA A 227 -1.12 -6.57 -9.24
N ILE A 228 -1.14 -7.84 -9.64
CA ILE A 228 -0.03 -8.46 -10.38
C ILE A 228 0.09 -7.83 -11.77
N ARG A 229 -1.04 -7.64 -12.46
CA ARG A 229 -1.11 -7.02 -13.79
C ARG A 229 -1.43 -5.53 -13.70
N GLU A 230 -0.76 -4.72 -14.52
CA GLU A 230 -0.91 -3.26 -14.51
C GLU A 230 -2.31 -2.80 -14.94
N GLU A 231 -2.92 -3.53 -15.87
CA GLU A 231 -4.27 -3.26 -16.39
C GLU A 231 -5.35 -3.30 -15.30
N LEU A 232 -5.10 -4.02 -14.19
CA LEU A 232 -6.04 -4.17 -13.09
C LEU A 232 -6.01 -2.98 -12.11
N LEU A 233 -4.96 -2.15 -12.11
CA LEU A 233 -4.81 -1.06 -11.15
C LEU A 233 -5.95 -0.04 -11.20
N GLU A 234 -6.25 0.50 -12.38
CA GLU A 234 -7.26 1.55 -12.52
C GLU A 234 -8.68 1.03 -12.27
N PRO A 235 -9.09 -0.14 -12.78
CA PRO A 235 -10.36 -0.77 -12.40
C PRO A 235 -10.47 -1.04 -10.90
N MET A 236 -9.40 -1.51 -10.24
CA MET A 236 -9.39 -1.74 -8.79
C MET A 236 -9.57 -0.46 -7.99
N LYS A 237 -8.83 0.59 -8.33
CA LYS A 237 -8.99 1.91 -7.69
C LYS A 237 -10.43 2.39 -7.85
N SER A 238 -10.93 2.40 -9.08
CA SER A 238 -12.30 2.82 -9.39
C SER A 238 -13.35 2.03 -8.63
N ALA A 239 -13.21 0.70 -8.54
CA ALA A 239 -14.13 -0.17 -7.82
C ALA A 239 -14.11 0.07 -6.29
N LEU A 240 -13.05 0.64 -5.73
CA LEU A 240 -12.89 0.86 -4.28
C LEU A 240 -13.19 2.31 -3.82
N VAL A 241 -13.34 3.27 -4.74
CA VAL A 241 -13.56 4.71 -4.46
C VAL A 241 -14.72 4.98 -3.48
N GLY A 242 -15.74 4.13 -3.44
CA GLY A 242 -16.90 4.26 -2.53
C GLY A 242 -16.89 3.34 -1.30
N TYR A 243 -15.80 2.62 -1.03
CA TYR A 243 -15.82 1.42 -0.18
C TYR A 243 -14.94 1.56 1.07
N SER A 244 -13.79 2.22 0.98
CA SER A 244 -12.92 2.51 2.13
C SER A 244 -11.88 3.58 1.79
N THR A 245 -11.66 4.56 2.68
CA THR A 245 -10.65 5.60 2.51
C THR A 245 -9.22 5.13 2.81
N ASN A 246 -9.06 3.89 3.32
CA ASN A 246 -7.81 3.44 3.93
C ASN A 246 -7.14 2.28 3.17
N ILE A 247 -7.70 1.83 2.04
CA ILE A 247 -7.11 0.75 1.23
C ILE A 247 -6.22 1.34 0.15
N VAL A 248 -4.95 0.97 0.16
CA VAL A 248 -3.96 1.39 -0.84
C VAL A 248 -3.91 0.35 -1.97
N VAL A 249 -4.13 0.80 -3.21
CA VAL A 249 -4.03 -0.06 -4.40
C VAL A 249 -2.76 0.28 -5.18
N ASN A 250 -1.80 -0.64 -5.16
CA ASN A 250 -0.47 -0.46 -5.75
C ASN A 250 -0.06 -1.63 -6.64
N LYS A 251 1.06 -1.47 -7.34
CA LYS A 251 1.80 -2.55 -8.01
C LYS A 251 3.20 -2.61 -7.42
N ILE A 252 3.66 -3.80 -7.06
CA ILE A 252 5.04 -4.04 -6.62
C ILE A 252 5.71 -4.93 -7.68
N LYS A 253 7.02 -4.77 -7.85
CA LYS A 253 7.82 -5.72 -8.61
C LYS A 253 7.95 -7.02 -7.79
N LEU A 254 6.97 -7.90 -7.93
CA LEU A 254 7.00 -9.23 -7.35
C LEU A 254 7.92 -10.13 -8.18
N PRO A 255 8.57 -11.14 -7.56
CA PRO A 255 9.04 -12.31 -8.31
C PRO A 255 7.86 -12.87 -9.12
N GLU A 256 8.12 -13.43 -10.31
CA GLU A 256 7.05 -14.06 -11.09
C GLU A 256 6.29 -15.07 -10.22
N LEU A 257 5.01 -14.76 -9.94
CA LEU A 257 4.10 -15.59 -9.16
C LEU A 257 2.94 -15.99 -10.07
N PRO A 258 3.12 -16.99 -10.95
CA PRO A 258 2.10 -17.38 -11.91
C PRO A 258 1.03 -18.25 -11.24
N LEU A 259 0.04 -17.63 -10.60
CA LEU A 259 -1.04 -18.33 -9.87
C LEU A 259 -1.89 -19.21 -10.78
N GLN A 260 -1.91 -18.95 -12.10
CA GLN A 260 -2.52 -19.85 -13.08
C GLN A 260 -1.96 -21.28 -13.04
N GLY A 261 -0.73 -21.48 -12.54
CA GLY A 261 -0.15 -22.81 -12.33
C GLY A 261 -0.98 -23.70 -11.41
N LEU A 262 -1.75 -23.11 -10.49
CA LEU A 262 -2.65 -23.84 -9.59
C LEU A 262 -3.72 -24.63 -10.34
N LEU A 263 -4.19 -24.16 -11.50
CA LEU A 263 -5.18 -24.87 -12.31
C LEU A 263 -4.70 -26.22 -12.84
N LYS A 264 -3.37 -26.48 -12.83
CA LYS A 264 -2.80 -27.77 -13.23
C LYS A 264 -2.84 -28.81 -12.10
N MET A 265 -3.14 -28.38 -10.88
CA MET A 265 -3.39 -29.25 -9.74
C MET A 265 -4.86 -29.69 -9.75
N LYS A 266 -5.11 -30.97 -9.44
CA LYS A 266 -6.44 -31.58 -9.52
C LYS A 266 -7.48 -30.82 -8.69
N LEU A 267 -7.14 -30.45 -7.45
CA LEU A 267 -8.03 -29.73 -6.53
C LEU A 267 -8.64 -28.46 -7.15
N PHE A 268 -7.81 -27.61 -7.76
CA PHE A 268 -8.29 -26.35 -8.35
C PHE A 268 -8.90 -26.55 -9.75
N GLY A 269 -8.37 -27.51 -10.52
CA GLY A 269 -8.93 -27.90 -11.82
C GLY A 269 -10.36 -28.42 -11.71
N ASP A 270 -10.63 -29.25 -10.70
CA ASP A 270 -11.96 -29.80 -10.41
C ASP A 270 -12.92 -28.67 -10.00
N VAL A 271 -12.48 -27.74 -9.13
CA VAL A 271 -13.31 -26.56 -8.77
C VAL A 271 -13.69 -25.73 -9.99
N PHE A 272 -12.77 -25.48 -10.92
CA PHE A 272 -13.09 -24.75 -12.15
C PHE A 272 -14.07 -25.53 -13.05
N SER A 273 -13.84 -26.83 -13.21
CA SER A 273 -14.58 -27.72 -14.10
C SER A 273 -16.01 -27.97 -13.60
N ASP A 274 -16.17 -28.30 -12.32
CA ASP A 274 -17.45 -28.70 -11.70
C ASP A 274 -18.39 -27.51 -11.45
N SER A 275 -17.86 -26.29 -11.46
CA SER A 275 -18.66 -25.09 -11.26
C SER A 275 -19.64 -24.88 -12.43
N THR A 276 -20.94 -24.99 -12.19
CA THR A 276 -21.97 -24.66 -13.20
C THR A 276 -22.35 -23.17 -13.20
N LYS A 277 -22.12 -22.47 -12.08
CA LYS A 277 -22.41 -21.05 -11.88
C LYS A 277 -21.16 -20.30 -11.41
N PRO A 278 -21.08 -18.97 -11.62
CA PRO A 278 -20.03 -18.16 -11.00
C PRO A 278 -20.09 -18.27 -9.49
N LYS A 279 -18.95 -18.58 -8.85
CA LYS A 279 -18.84 -18.67 -7.38
C LYS A 279 -17.46 -18.25 -6.90
N MET A 280 -17.42 -17.73 -5.69
CA MET A 280 -16.18 -17.50 -4.94
C MET A 280 -15.95 -18.70 -4.04
N VAL A 281 -14.76 -19.31 -4.10
CA VAL A 281 -14.36 -20.42 -3.22
C VAL A 281 -13.19 -19.95 -2.37
N LYS A 282 -13.33 -20.04 -1.04
CA LYS A 282 -12.25 -19.76 -0.09
C LYS A 282 -11.52 -21.07 0.22
N PHE A 283 -10.20 -21.06 0.08
CA PHE A 283 -9.28 -22.05 0.63
C PHE A 283 -8.64 -21.43 1.87
N SER A 284 -8.75 -22.11 3.01
CA SER A 284 -8.26 -21.60 4.29
C SER A 284 -6.76 -21.35 4.27
N ASN A 285 -5.99 -22.26 3.68
CA ASN A 285 -4.55 -22.11 3.56
C ASN A 285 -4.01 -22.83 2.33
N ILE A 286 -3.31 -22.10 1.45
CA ILE A 286 -2.58 -22.65 0.32
C ILE A 286 -1.20 -23.19 0.73
N TYR A 287 -0.73 -22.88 1.93
CA TYR A 287 0.54 -23.38 2.46
C TYR A 287 0.41 -24.67 3.26
N ASP A 288 -0.81 -25.21 3.41
CA ASP A 288 -1.10 -26.35 4.28
C ASP A 288 -0.52 -26.15 5.71
N ASP A 289 0.52 -26.90 6.07
CA ASP A 289 1.19 -26.91 7.37
C ASP A 289 2.53 -26.14 7.39
N TRP A 290 2.96 -25.54 6.27
CA TRP A 290 4.31 -24.96 6.17
C TRP A 290 4.59 -23.87 7.21
N LEU A 291 3.58 -23.07 7.55
CA LEU A 291 3.72 -21.97 8.53
C LEU A 291 4.02 -22.45 9.96
N GLU A 292 3.92 -23.76 10.25
CA GLU A 292 4.34 -24.34 11.52
C GLU A 292 5.87 -24.47 11.64
N SER A 293 6.57 -24.54 10.50
CA SER A 293 8.02 -24.84 10.44
C SER A 293 8.86 -23.77 9.74
N ILE A 294 8.26 -22.93 8.89
CA ILE A 294 8.95 -21.87 8.13
C ILE A 294 8.17 -20.56 8.19
N SER A 295 8.85 -19.45 7.91
CA SER A 295 8.23 -18.13 7.85
C SER A 295 7.29 -17.97 6.65
N SER A 296 6.36 -17.01 6.72
CA SER A 296 5.48 -16.68 5.59
C SER A 296 6.26 -16.31 4.31
N TYR A 297 7.41 -15.65 4.47
CA TYR A 297 8.27 -15.30 3.33
C TYR A 297 8.86 -16.55 2.64
N GLU A 298 9.33 -17.52 3.42
CA GLU A 298 9.85 -18.79 2.91
C GLU A 298 8.73 -19.62 2.27
N ALA A 299 7.56 -19.71 2.91
CA ALA A 299 6.39 -20.39 2.36
C ALA A 299 5.93 -19.78 1.04
N PHE A 300 5.87 -18.44 0.96
CA PHE A 300 5.56 -17.73 -0.28
C PHE A 300 6.62 -17.95 -1.37
N SER A 301 7.90 -17.99 -0.99
CA SER A 301 9.01 -18.25 -1.93
C SER A 301 8.96 -19.68 -2.49
N ARG A 302 8.68 -20.68 -1.63
CA ARG A 302 8.44 -22.08 -2.01
C ARG A 302 7.26 -22.18 -2.98
N LEU A 303 6.13 -21.56 -2.64
CA LEU A 303 4.96 -21.50 -3.52
C LEU A 303 5.33 -20.92 -4.89
N GLY A 304 6.01 -19.77 -4.92
CA GLY A 304 6.45 -19.14 -6.16
C GLY A 304 7.39 -20.01 -7.00
N LEU A 305 8.25 -20.81 -6.37
CA LEU A 305 9.10 -21.77 -7.07
C LEU A 305 8.26 -22.88 -7.72
N ILE A 306 7.36 -23.50 -6.96
CA ILE A 306 6.48 -24.57 -7.46
C ILE A 306 5.60 -24.05 -8.59
N LEU A 307 4.97 -22.89 -8.44
CA LEU A 307 4.09 -22.31 -9.45
C LEU A 307 4.82 -21.96 -10.74
N ARG A 308 6.05 -21.44 -10.66
CA ARG A 308 6.89 -21.20 -11.84
C ARG A 308 7.20 -22.50 -12.56
N ALA A 309 7.58 -23.55 -11.82
CA ALA A 309 7.85 -24.86 -12.40
C ALA A 309 6.60 -25.44 -13.06
N LEU A 310 5.45 -25.42 -12.38
CA LEU A 310 4.15 -25.86 -12.91
C LEU A 310 3.76 -25.09 -14.17
N SER A 311 3.96 -23.77 -14.18
CA SER A 311 3.59 -22.93 -15.31
C SER A 311 4.45 -23.20 -16.54
N LYS A 312 5.75 -23.46 -16.36
CA LYS A 312 6.71 -23.72 -17.43
C LYS A 312 6.63 -25.15 -17.99
N ASP A 313 6.36 -26.14 -17.15
CA ASP A 313 6.17 -27.54 -17.58
C ASP A 313 4.81 -27.70 -18.28
N LYS A 314 4.82 -27.97 -19.59
CA LYS A 314 3.62 -28.11 -20.41
C LYS A 314 2.67 -29.18 -19.87
N ASN A 315 3.19 -30.31 -19.42
CA ASN A 315 2.38 -31.45 -18.95
C ASN A 315 2.36 -31.57 -17.42
N SER A 316 3.24 -30.82 -16.74
CA SER A 316 3.44 -30.87 -15.29
C SER A 316 3.84 -32.25 -14.76
N GLU A 317 4.14 -33.22 -15.61
CA GLU A 317 4.53 -34.57 -15.19
C GLU A 317 5.86 -34.56 -14.45
N SER A 318 6.83 -33.78 -14.93
CA SER A 318 8.16 -33.71 -14.32
C SER A 318 8.04 -33.08 -12.94
N VAL A 319 7.28 -31.97 -12.85
CA VAL A 319 7.01 -31.28 -11.58
C VAL A 319 6.23 -32.17 -10.62
N LYS A 320 5.21 -32.90 -11.10
CA LYS A 320 4.45 -33.86 -10.28
C LYS A 320 5.35 -34.99 -9.78
N ARG A 321 6.28 -35.52 -10.59
CA ARG A 321 7.26 -36.53 -10.15
C ARG A 321 8.18 -35.98 -9.07
N ILE A 322 8.69 -34.75 -9.23
CA ILE A 322 9.53 -34.08 -8.23
C ILE A 322 8.76 -33.91 -6.91
N LEU A 323 7.51 -33.44 -6.97
CA LEU A 323 6.66 -33.27 -5.79
C LEU A 323 6.28 -34.60 -5.13
N SER A 324 6.12 -35.68 -5.89
CA SER A 324 5.58 -36.95 -5.39
C SER A 324 6.62 -37.94 -4.86
N LEU A 325 7.89 -37.54 -4.68
CA LEU A 325 9.04 -38.34 -4.23
C LEU A 325 8.82 -39.87 -4.31
N GLU A 326 9.03 -40.44 -5.49
CA GLU A 326 9.01 -41.90 -5.74
C GLU A 326 7.80 -42.65 -5.14
N GLY A 327 6.58 -42.12 -5.34
CA GLY A 327 5.34 -42.89 -5.22
C GLY A 327 4.88 -43.27 -3.81
N SER A 328 5.53 -42.77 -2.76
CA SER A 328 5.26 -43.19 -1.36
C SER A 328 4.51 -42.16 -0.51
N VAL A 329 4.53 -40.87 -0.87
CA VAL A 329 3.89 -39.82 -0.05
C VAL A 329 2.52 -39.45 -0.61
N LEU A 330 1.46 -39.93 0.04
CA LEU A 330 0.08 -39.54 -0.26
C LEU A 330 -0.18 -38.12 0.25
N THR A 331 -0.63 -37.22 -0.61
CA THR A 331 -1.21 -35.93 -0.19
C THR A 331 -2.41 -36.20 0.72
N PRO A 332 -2.43 -35.68 1.95
CA PRO A 332 -3.57 -35.89 2.85
C PRO A 332 -4.87 -35.36 2.25
N PRO A 333 -6.04 -35.90 2.65
CA PRO A 333 -7.33 -35.36 2.24
C PRO A 333 -7.42 -33.87 2.61
N ASN A 334 -7.81 -33.04 1.64
CA ASN A 334 -7.93 -31.57 1.77
C ASN A 334 -6.61 -30.78 1.85
N CYS A 335 -5.45 -31.40 1.69
CA CYS A 335 -4.18 -30.68 1.49
C CYS A 335 -3.91 -30.41 0.02
N VAL A 336 -3.21 -29.32 -0.27
CA VAL A 336 -2.78 -28.96 -1.62
C VAL A 336 -1.49 -29.70 -1.99
N TRP A 337 -0.58 -29.84 -1.03
CA TRP A 337 0.78 -30.30 -1.19
C TRP A 337 1.03 -31.62 -0.46
N PRO A 338 2.03 -32.42 -0.89
CA PRO A 338 2.45 -33.61 -0.16
C PRO A 338 2.98 -33.23 1.23
N ALA A 339 2.69 -34.07 2.22
CA ALA A 339 3.23 -33.92 3.57
C ALA A 339 4.69 -34.36 3.61
N LEU A 340 5.61 -33.39 3.54
CA LEU A 340 7.05 -33.61 3.47
C LEU A 340 7.76 -32.96 4.66
N THR A 341 8.84 -33.58 5.12
CA THR A 341 9.74 -32.99 6.13
C THR A 341 10.52 -31.81 5.56
N LEU A 342 11.14 -30.99 6.43
CA LEU A 342 11.95 -29.85 5.99
C LEU A 342 13.10 -30.28 5.05
N GLU A 343 13.78 -31.39 5.36
CA GLU A 343 14.87 -31.93 4.53
C GLU A 343 14.37 -32.39 3.15
N GLN A 344 13.19 -33.03 3.11
CA GLN A 344 12.56 -33.43 1.85
C GLN A 344 12.16 -32.21 1.02
N TRP A 345 11.61 -31.17 1.65
CA TRP A 345 11.29 -29.90 0.98
C TRP A 345 12.54 -29.23 0.42
N MET A 346 13.66 -29.22 1.14
CA MET A 346 14.93 -28.68 0.63
C MET A 346 15.38 -29.41 -0.65
N LYS A 347 15.27 -30.74 -0.69
CA LYS A 347 15.59 -31.53 -1.90
C LYS A 347 14.65 -31.18 -3.05
N VAL A 348 13.34 -31.13 -2.79
CA VAL A 348 12.32 -30.75 -3.78
C VAL A 348 12.57 -29.34 -4.33
N GLU A 349 12.88 -28.37 -3.49
CA GLU A 349 13.20 -27.00 -3.91
C GLU A 349 14.43 -26.94 -4.81
N LEU A 350 15.49 -27.68 -4.48
CA LEU A 350 16.67 -27.79 -5.33
C LEU A 350 16.33 -28.40 -6.69
N ASP A 351 15.60 -29.52 -6.71
CA ASP A 351 15.21 -30.21 -7.95
C ASP A 351 14.31 -29.32 -8.84
N LEU A 352 13.39 -28.55 -8.24
CA LEU A 352 12.57 -27.56 -8.95
C LEU A 352 13.42 -26.41 -9.52
N ALA A 353 14.41 -25.93 -8.76
CA ALA A 353 15.32 -24.89 -9.23
C ALA A 353 16.18 -25.37 -10.41
N PHE A 354 16.69 -26.61 -10.36
CA PHE A 354 17.39 -27.24 -11.49
C PHE A 354 16.49 -27.43 -12.71
N HIS A 355 15.23 -27.85 -12.51
CA HIS A 355 14.27 -27.97 -13.61
C HIS A 355 14.01 -26.64 -14.32
N LEU A 356 13.89 -25.56 -13.56
CA LEU A 356 13.69 -24.21 -14.09
C LEU A 356 14.91 -23.66 -14.85
N SER A 357 16.13 -23.99 -14.42
CA SER A 357 17.36 -23.56 -15.09
C SER A 357 17.61 -24.35 -16.39
N ALA A 358 17.48 -25.69 -16.36
CA ALA A 358 17.70 -26.56 -17.51
C ALA A 358 16.76 -26.25 -18.69
N SER A 359 15.50 -25.91 -18.39
CA SER A 359 14.51 -25.51 -19.39
C SER A 359 14.78 -24.15 -20.04
N THR A 360 15.60 -23.29 -19.43
CA THR A 360 16.01 -21.99 -20.01
C THR A 360 17.15 -22.15 -21.01
N THR A 361 18.07 -23.07 -20.76
CA THR A 361 19.15 -23.42 -21.70
C THR A 361 18.65 -24.14 -22.95
N ALA A 362 17.54 -24.88 -22.85
CA ALA A 362 16.94 -25.58 -23.99
C ALA A 362 16.18 -24.67 -24.96
N SER A 363 15.75 -23.46 -24.54
CA SER A 363 15.07 -22.50 -25.42
C SER A 363 16.03 -21.52 -26.12
N LEU A 364 17.32 -21.58 -25.79
CA LEU A 364 18.39 -20.76 -26.40
C LEU A 364 19.22 -21.55 -27.44
N ARG A 365 18.85 -22.80 -27.69
CA ARG A 365 19.26 -23.60 -28.85
C ARG A 365 18.06 -23.79 -29.74
#